data_AF-A0A075V4L3-F1
#
_entry.id   AF-A0A075V4L3-F1
#
_cell.length_a   1.000
_cell.length_b   1.000
_cell.length_c   1.000
_cell.angle_alpha   90.00
_cell.angle_beta   90.00
_cell.angle_gamma   90.00
#
_symmetry.space_group_name_H-M   'P 1'
#
loop_
_entity.id
_entity.type
_entity.pdbx_description
1 polymer ?
#
loop_
_entity_poly.entity_id
_entity_poly.type
_entity_poly.pdbx_seq_one_letter_code
_entity_poly.pdbx_strand_id
1 'polypeptide(L)' 'MTASADTRRFTRKRIEKAVHGGRDLVDEELTLTDRDSDLLDLVVNAILTRLDDPKVDFDGVVEECYEATPKTVRSWWDWT' A
#
# COMPACT_ATOMS: atom_id res chain seq x y z
N MET A 1 -37.76 3.90 -5.32
CA MET A 1 -36.61 3.10 -4.86
C MET A 1 -35.42 4.04 -4.78
N THR A 2 -35.08 4.52 -3.59
CA THR A 2 -33.95 5.44 -3.38
C THR A 2 -32.66 4.65 -3.43
N ALA A 3 -31.77 5.01 -4.37
CA ALA A 3 -30.39 4.57 -4.34
C ALA A 3 -29.81 4.91 -2.96
N SER A 4 -29.33 3.90 -2.23
CA SER A 4 -28.58 4.10 -1.00
C SER A 4 -27.37 4.95 -1.39
N ALA A 5 -27.32 6.18 -0.88
CA ALA A 5 -26.17 7.05 -1.07
C ALA A 5 -24.93 6.30 -0.57
N ASP A 6 -24.00 6.02 -1.50
CA ASP A 6 -22.70 5.42 -1.21
C ASP A 6 -21.99 6.32 -0.17
N THR A 7 -22.14 5.96 1.10
CA THR A 7 -21.65 6.75 2.22
C THR A 7 -20.17 6.43 2.40
N ARG A 8 -19.34 6.79 1.41
CA ARG A 8 -17.88 6.82 1.61
C ARG A 8 -17.57 7.95 2.58
N ARG A 9 -17.61 7.63 3.88
CA ARG A 9 -17.28 8.55 4.98
C ARG A 9 -15.86 9.14 4.85
N PHE A 10 -15.01 8.53 4.04
CA PHE A 10 -13.62 8.92 3.81
C PHE A 10 -13.35 9.10 2.31
N THR A 11 -12.72 10.22 1.95
CA THR A 11 -12.26 10.49 0.59
C THR A 11 -10.93 9.77 0.32
N ARG A 12 -10.59 9.53 -0.95
CA ARG A 12 -9.31 8.91 -1.35
C ARG A 12 -8.11 9.61 -0.69
N LYS A 13 -8.09 10.95 -0.75
CA LYS A 13 -7.08 11.80 -0.11
C LYS A 13 -7.02 11.64 1.42
N ARG A 14 -8.16 11.43 2.10
CA ARG A 14 -8.17 11.19 3.54
C ARG A 14 -7.60 9.82 3.89
N ILE A 15 -7.86 8.81 3.06
CA ILE A 15 -7.32 7.47 3.26
C ILE A 15 -5.82 7.47 3.02
N GLU A 16 -5.36 8.06 1.91
CA GLU A 16 -3.94 8.25 1.60
C GLU A 16 -3.19 8.92 2.75
N LYS A 17 -3.69 10.07 3.23
CA LYS A 17 -3.11 10.77 4.38
C LYS A 17 -3.06 9.89 5.64
N ALA A 18 -4.11 9.11 5.90
CA ALA A 18 -4.18 8.28 7.09
C ALA A 18 -3.20 7.09 7.01
N VAL A 19 -3.05 6.48 5.83
CA VAL A 19 -2.16 5.34 5.62
C VAL A 19 -0.69 5.79 5.70
N HIS A 20 -0.31 6.90 5.05
CA HIS A 20 1.04 7.46 5.19
C HIS A 20 1.32 7.90 6.63
N GLY A 21 0.39 8.59 7.30
CA GLY A 21 0.57 8.94 8.70
C GLY A 21 0.69 7.73 9.64
N GLY A 22 0.07 6.60 9.28
CA GLY A 22 0.26 5.34 10.01
C GLY A 22 1.66 4.76 9.85
N ARG A 23 2.25 4.84 8.65
CA ARG A 23 3.66 4.51 8.42
C ARG A 23 4.56 5.43 9.25
N ASP A 24 4.36 6.75 9.15
CA ASP A 24 5.19 7.74 9.85
C ASP A 24 5.23 7.47 11.37
N LEU A 25 4.07 7.14 11.98
CA LEU A 25 4.00 6.78 13.41
C LEU A 25 4.83 5.54 13.78
N VAL A 26 4.97 4.57 12.88
CA VAL A 26 5.78 3.37 13.12
C VAL A 26 7.26 3.70 12.93
N ASP A 27 7.59 4.46 11.87
CA ASP A 27 8.95 4.90 11.55
C ASP A 27 9.54 5.79 12.66
N GLU A 28 8.72 6.59 13.35
CA GLU A 28 9.13 7.46 14.46
C GLU A 28 9.53 6.68 15.74
N GLU A 29 8.93 5.52 15.97
CA GLU A 29 9.08 4.78 17.24
C GLU A 29 10.02 3.57 17.12
N LEU A 30 10.21 3.03 15.91
CA LEU A 30 10.98 1.82 15.68
C LEU A 30 12.30 2.11 14.94
N THR A 31 13.40 1.46 15.35
CA THR A 31 14.63 1.43 14.55
C THR A 31 14.46 0.41 13.44
N LEU A 32 13.94 0.86 12.30
CA LEU A 32 13.71 0.02 11.12
C LEU A 32 14.96 -0.08 10.25
N THR A 33 15.13 -1.24 9.59
CA THR A 33 16.09 -1.39 8.51
C THR A 33 15.47 -0.95 7.18
N ASP A 34 16.28 -0.70 6.16
CA ASP A 34 15.79 -0.37 4.81
C ASP A 34 14.77 -1.42 4.31
N ARG A 35 15.02 -2.70 4.62
CA ARG A 35 14.12 -3.81 4.27
C ARG A 35 12.75 -3.72 4.96
N ASP A 36 12.70 -3.22 6.19
CA ASP A 36 11.45 -3.03 6.91
C ASP A 36 10.69 -1.82 6.34
N SER A 37 11.39 -0.73 6.03
CA SER A 37 10.80 0.45 5.38
C SER A 37 10.23 0.12 4.00
N ASP A 38 10.96 -0.64 3.18
CA ASP A 38 10.49 -1.12 1.88
C ASP A 38 9.21 -1.98 2.01
N LEU A 39 9.11 -2.77 3.08
CA LEU A 39 7.94 -3.62 3.34
C LEU A 39 6.72 -2.76 3.70
N LEU A 40 6.91 -1.75 4.56
CA LEU A 40 5.84 -0.82 4.91
C LEU A 40 5.36 -0.05 3.68
N ASP A 41 6.27 0.42 2.82
CA ASP A 41 5.91 1.07 1.56
C ASP A 41 5.13 0.16 0.61
N LEU A 42 5.54 -1.10 0.50
CA LEU A 42 4.83 -2.09 -0.29
C LEU A 42 3.40 -2.31 0.22
N VAL A 43 3.21 -2.35 1.54
CA VAL A 43 1.87 -2.44 2.14
C VAL A 43 1.05 -1.18 1.88
N VAL A 44 1.63 0.01 2.03
CA VAL A 44 0.95 1.28 1.73
C VAL A 44 0.50 1.30 0.27
N ASN A 45 1.40 1.03 -0.66
CA ASN A 45 1.09 0.98 -2.09
C ASN A 45 -0.01 -0.03 -2.39
N ALA A 46 0.09 -1.26 -1.86
CA ALA A 46 -0.93 -2.29 -2.05
C ALA A 46 -2.31 -1.85 -1.53
N ILE A 47 -2.39 -1.18 -0.37
CA ILE A 47 -3.64 -0.65 0.16
C ILE A 47 -4.21 0.41 -0.78
N LEU A 48 -3.39 1.36 -1.20
CA LEU A 48 -3.81 2.49 -2.01
C LEU A 48 -4.27 2.02 -3.41
N THR A 49 -3.53 1.11 -4.06
CA THR A 49 -3.91 0.52 -5.34
C THR A 49 -5.20 -0.31 -5.22
N ARG A 50 -5.39 -1.07 -4.13
CA ARG A 50 -6.63 -1.84 -3.90
C ARG A 50 -7.88 -0.99 -3.68
N LEU A 51 -7.74 0.28 -3.28
CA LEU A 51 -8.87 1.20 -3.20
C LEU A 51 -9.38 1.58 -4.59
N ASP A 52 -8.47 1.64 -5.57
CA ASP A 52 -8.74 2.02 -6.94
C ASP A 52 -9.13 0.79 -7.78
N ASP A 53 -8.46 -0.35 -7.59
CA ASP A 53 -8.84 -1.68 -8.11
C ASP A 53 -8.91 -2.75 -7.00
N PRO A 54 -10.13 -3.07 -6.50
CA PRO A 54 -10.31 -4.09 -5.48
C PRO A 54 -9.89 -5.52 -5.87
N LYS A 55 -9.57 -5.78 -7.14
CA LYS A 55 -9.14 -7.10 -7.62
C LYS A 55 -7.65 -7.18 -7.95
N VAL A 56 -6.92 -6.07 -7.87
CA VAL A 56 -5.47 -6.07 -8.13
C VAL A 56 -4.78 -7.10 -7.24
N ASP A 57 -3.90 -7.88 -7.84
CA ASP A 57 -3.04 -8.83 -7.16
C ASP A 57 -1.66 -8.21 -6.88
N PHE A 58 -0.75 -9.01 -6.32
CA PHE A 58 0.59 -8.51 -5.99
C PHE A 58 1.36 -8.03 -7.22
N ASP A 59 1.29 -8.78 -8.33
CA ASP A 59 2.05 -8.47 -9.52
C ASP A 59 1.55 -7.16 -10.13
N GLY A 60 0.23 -6.94 -10.18
CA GLY A 60 -0.36 -5.67 -10.61
C GLY A 60 -0.01 -4.49 -9.70
N VAL A 61 0.11 -4.68 -8.38
CA VAL A 61 0.60 -3.62 -7.48
C VAL A 61 2.05 -3.26 -7.81
N VAL A 62 2.89 -4.27 -8.06
CA VAL A 62 4.30 -4.04 -8.40
C VAL A 62 4.42 -3.29 -9.72
N GLU A 63 3.71 -3.72 -10.75
CA GLU A 63 3.71 -3.09 -12.07
C GLU A 63 3.24 -1.64 -12.04
N GLU A 64 2.27 -1.32 -11.19
CA GLU A 64 1.75 0.05 -11.04
C GLU A 64 2.68 0.95 -10.22
N CYS A 65 3.28 0.44 -9.15
CA CYS A 65 3.93 1.28 -8.13
C CYS A 65 5.47 1.25 -8.17
N TYR A 66 6.08 0.34 -8.92
CA TYR A 66 7.53 0.14 -8.90
C TYR A 66 8.12 0.09 -10.31
N GLU A 67 9.31 0.66 -10.47
CA GLU A 67 10.14 0.51 -11.67
C GLU A 67 10.90 -0.84 -11.67
N ALA A 68 10.26 -1.90 -11.20
CA ALA A 68 10.86 -3.22 -11.01
C ALA A 68 9.86 -4.34 -11.36
N THR A 69 10.35 -5.52 -11.70
CA THR A 69 9.48 -6.67 -11.97
C THR A 69 8.95 -7.29 -10.67
N PRO A 70 7.78 -7.96 -10.67
CA PRO A 70 7.30 -8.71 -9.51
C PRO A 70 8.32 -9.71 -8.96
N LYS A 71 9.09 -10.35 -9.85
CA LYS A 71 10.20 -11.24 -9.46
C LYS A 71 11.30 -10.48 -8.70
N THR A 72 11.67 -9.29 -9.17
CA THR A 72 12.67 -8.44 -8.52
C THR A 72 12.20 -8.00 -7.14
N VAL A 73 10.96 -7.51 -7.02
CA VAL A 73 10.40 -7.09 -5.73
C VAL A 73 10.32 -8.26 -4.76
N ARG A 74 9.85 -9.45 -5.19
CA ARG A 74 9.89 -10.65 -4.35
C ARG A 74 11.29 -10.98 -3.86
N SER A 75 12.34 -10.73 -4.65
CA SER A 75 13.72 -11.03 -4.25
C SER A 75 14.29 -10.10 -3.17
N TRP A 76 13.65 -8.97 -2.87
CA TRP A 76 14.06 -8.11 -1.75
C TRP A 76 13.79 -8.76 -0.39
N TRP A 77 12.86 -9.72 -0.37
CA TRP A 77 12.62 -10.57 0.79
C TRP A 77 13.11 -11.98 0.46
N ASP A 78 14.01 -12.52 1.28
CA ASP A 78 14.49 -13.91 1.16
C ASP A 78 13.34 -14.90 1.31
N TRP A 79 12.62 -15.16 0.22
CA TRP A 79 11.64 -16.22 0.14
C TRP A 79 12.35 -17.45 -0.40
N THR A 80 13.20 -18.02 0.48
CA THR A 80 13.95 -19.29 0.36
C THR A 80 14.68 -19.56 -0.96
#